data_AF-A0AAW3C9A9-F1
#
_entry.id   AF-A0AAW3C9A9-F1
#
_cell.length_a   1.000
_cell.length_b   1.000
_cell.length_c   1.000
_cell.angle_alpha   90.00
_cell.angle_beta   90.00
_cell.angle_gamma   90.00
#
_symmetry.space_group_name_H-M   'P 1'
#
loop_
_entity.id
_entity.type
_entity.pdbx_description
1 polymer ?
#
loop_
_entity_poly.entity_id
_entity_poly.type
_entity_poly.pdbx_seq_one_letter_code
_entity_poly.pdbx_strand_id
1 'polypeptide(L)'
;MYARYRTRSRFYKRPERVLKAYNVSPNLLRRPKVKPGLLAGLYTDEKIDLRDRERLELLESIRHPKERDFYQDHTYHNQWIARDLEKHQKAQIAGRYPYFAPNYEIKPWIWYPGDTVEVVSGEGAGQRGAIIAVVKYKNEILVQNVNVKDVVIPASETRPEQVVQREHPINVLRVRHVDPSTNQLCHLEIVKVRNKETGELEERRISLESGALLPIPAPEETVEAGDPLKDTAIQDADEDTYDRQKEMPLLVERRLHAMEKYFVDSLRKSYEYHKPLQVRNAQDMKAFQRDVLVRATEKLAATAAVAAIESAQPGDAEADTTKSVITAETAVAEVLKSEQQYNSPTAPPGMPAWWQSMINSYISVLEDEEATHEAEVAAQAQAAEADRRAEHLMAGATAEADQPMADSEDLDEEDGDLDEDAAYDNRSTESRV
;
A
#
# COMPACT_ATOMS: atom_id res chain seq x y z
N MET A 1 -32.60 19.16 -73.68
CA MET A 1 -33.78 18.84 -72.82
C MET A 1 -33.24 18.44 -71.45
N TYR A 2 -33.64 19.08 -70.35
CA TYR A 2 -33.09 18.81 -69.01
C TYR A 2 -33.92 17.75 -68.25
N ALA A 3 -33.26 16.97 -67.40
CA ALA A 3 -33.93 16.03 -66.50
C ALA A 3 -34.80 16.79 -65.48
N ARG A 4 -35.96 16.23 -65.14
CA ARG A 4 -36.83 16.80 -64.11
C ARG A 4 -36.22 16.56 -62.73
N TYR A 5 -35.67 17.61 -62.14
CA TYR A 5 -35.18 17.61 -60.77
C TYR A 5 -36.22 18.27 -59.84
N ARG A 6 -36.46 17.66 -58.67
CA ARG A 6 -37.34 18.21 -57.63
C ARG A 6 -36.68 18.08 -56.26
N THR A 7 -36.57 19.20 -55.54
CA THR A 7 -36.11 19.19 -54.16
C THR A 7 -37.08 18.41 -53.27
N ARG A 8 -36.55 17.51 -52.44
CA ARG A 8 -37.36 16.70 -51.53
C ARG A 8 -37.46 17.42 -50.18
N SER A 9 -38.68 17.68 -49.73
CA SER A 9 -38.93 18.32 -48.43
C SER A 9 -38.32 17.55 -47.25
N ARG A 10 -38.20 16.22 -47.36
CA ARG A 10 -37.55 15.36 -46.35
C ARG A 10 -36.06 15.63 -46.17
N PHE A 11 -35.37 16.20 -47.16
CA PHE A 11 -33.97 16.61 -47.01
C PHE A 11 -33.86 17.98 -46.34
N TYR A 12 -34.86 18.85 -46.51
CA TYR A 12 -34.94 20.14 -45.83
C TYR A 12 -35.33 20.00 -44.36
N LYS A 13 -36.35 19.19 -44.05
CA LYS A 13 -36.86 18.98 -42.68
C LYS A 13 -37.21 17.52 -42.44
N ARG A 14 -36.49 16.90 -41.49
CA ARG A 14 -36.74 15.52 -41.02
C ARG A 14 -36.63 15.48 -39.49
N PRO A 15 -37.74 15.68 -38.76
CA PRO A 15 -37.73 15.58 -37.30
C PRO A 15 -37.43 14.15 -36.87
N GLU A 16 -36.95 14.00 -35.64
CA GLU A 16 -36.75 12.71 -35.01
C GLU A 16 -38.09 11.96 -34.86
N ARG A 17 -38.00 10.62 -34.77
CA ARG A 17 -39.17 9.81 -34.43
C ARG A 17 -39.54 10.02 -32.97
N VAL A 18 -40.83 9.97 -32.67
CA VAL A 18 -41.33 10.05 -31.29
C VAL A 18 -40.72 8.91 -30.46
N LEU A 19 -40.05 9.28 -29.37
CA LEU A 19 -39.45 8.34 -28.43
C LEU A 19 -40.54 7.55 -27.68
N LYS A 20 -40.16 6.38 -27.19
CA LYS A 20 -41.05 5.54 -26.38
C LYS A 20 -40.89 5.89 -24.91
N ALA A 21 -41.95 6.36 -24.26
CA ALA A 21 -41.97 6.48 -22.81
C ALA A 21 -41.79 5.09 -22.18
N TYR A 22 -40.79 4.93 -21.30
CA TYR A 22 -40.47 3.67 -20.61
C TYR A 22 -40.26 2.46 -21.55
N ASN A 23 -39.79 2.69 -22.78
CA ASN A 23 -39.66 1.65 -23.81
C ASN A 23 -41.00 0.95 -24.20
N VAL A 24 -42.15 1.53 -23.84
CA VAL A 24 -43.48 0.98 -24.16
C VAL A 24 -43.98 1.60 -25.47
N SER A 25 -44.40 0.75 -26.41
CA SER A 25 -45.16 1.21 -27.59
C SER A 25 -46.66 1.15 -27.31
N PRO A 26 -47.41 2.26 -27.44
CA PRO A 26 -48.80 2.37 -26.94
C PRO A 26 -49.78 1.39 -27.60
N ASN A 27 -49.53 1.02 -28.86
CA ASN A 27 -50.41 0.12 -29.63
C ASN A 27 -49.85 -1.31 -29.76
N LEU A 28 -48.91 -1.73 -28.90
CA LEU A 28 -48.29 -3.07 -29.02
C LEU A 28 -49.32 -4.20 -28.98
N LEU A 29 -50.25 -4.13 -28.04
CA LEU A 29 -51.28 -5.14 -27.81
C LEU A 29 -52.47 -5.03 -28.79
N ARG A 30 -52.58 -3.90 -29.50
CA ARG A 30 -53.66 -3.66 -30.47
C ARG A 30 -53.29 -4.04 -31.90
N ARG A 31 -52.01 -3.95 -32.26
CA ARG A 31 -51.54 -4.18 -33.63
C ARG A 31 -51.15 -5.64 -33.86
N PRO A 32 -51.30 -6.17 -35.08
CA PRO A 32 -50.80 -7.50 -35.42
C PRO A 32 -49.26 -7.52 -35.39
N LYS A 33 -48.69 -8.66 -34.99
CA LYS A 33 -47.24 -8.90 -34.97
C LYS A 33 -46.73 -9.27 -36.37
N VAL A 34 -46.57 -8.27 -37.23
CA VAL A 34 -46.00 -8.40 -38.59
C VAL A 34 -44.64 -7.70 -38.66
N LYS A 35 -43.72 -8.20 -39.50
CA LYS A 35 -42.41 -7.57 -39.73
C LYS A 35 -42.61 -6.09 -40.13
N PRO A 36 -41.93 -5.15 -39.46
CA PRO A 36 -42.06 -3.74 -39.78
C PRO A 36 -41.61 -3.48 -41.22
N GLY A 37 -42.39 -2.69 -41.96
CA GLY A 37 -42.12 -2.38 -43.38
C GLY A 37 -43.10 -3.03 -44.34
N LEU A 38 -43.49 -4.30 -44.11
CA LEU A 38 -44.36 -5.04 -45.03
C LEU A 38 -45.71 -4.34 -45.26
N LEU A 39 -46.41 -3.99 -44.17
CA LEU A 39 -47.68 -3.25 -44.26
C LEU A 39 -47.53 -1.81 -44.76
N ALA A 40 -46.31 -1.27 -44.74
CA ALA A 40 -46.00 0.08 -45.24
C ALA A 40 -45.52 0.08 -46.71
N GLY A 41 -45.47 -1.10 -47.36
CA GLY A 41 -44.98 -1.25 -48.73
C GLY A 41 -43.45 -1.20 -48.89
N LEU A 42 -42.70 -1.32 -47.78
CA LEU A 42 -41.23 -1.40 -47.84
C LEU A 42 -40.80 -2.87 -47.87
N TYR A 43 -40.30 -3.29 -49.03
CA TYR A 43 -39.81 -4.64 -49.29
C TYR A 43 -38.52 -4.57 -50.11
N THR A 44 -37.62 -5.52 -49.87
CA THR A 44 -36.31 -5.64 -50.53
C THR A 44 -35.98 -7.11 -50.67
N ASP A 45 -35.72 -7.58 -51.89
CA ASP A 45 -35.30 -8.96 -52.17
C ASP A 45 -33.91 -9.23 -51.57
N GLU A 46 -32.97 -8.34 -51.89
CA GLU A 46 -31.61 -8.35 -51.38
C GLU A 46 -31.32 -7.05 -50.63
N LYS A 47 -30.70 -7.16 -49.46
CA LYS A 47 -30.26 -6.01 -48.68
C LYS A 47 -28.73 -6.00 -48.64
N ILE A 48 -28.14 -5.03 -49.33
CA ILE A 48 -26.69 -4.81 -49.34
C ILE A 48 -26.38 -3.68 -48.35
N ASP A 49 -25.58 -3.95 -47.31
CA ASP A 49 -25.10 -2.96 -46.35
C ASP A 49 -23.61 -2.68 -46.59
N LEU A 50 -23.27 -1.44 -46.96
CA LEU A 50 -21.88 -1.06 -47.28
C LEU A 50 -20.99 -0.97 -46.03
N ARG A 51 -21.55 -1.13 -44.83
CA ARG A 51 -20.81 -1.13 -43.56
C ARG A 51 -20.22 -2.50 -43.21
N ASP A 52 -20.63 -3.55 -43.91
CA ASP A 52 -20.15 -4.90 -43.66
C ASP A 52 -18.72 -5.08 -44.17
N ARG A 53 -17.93 -5.89 -43.48
CA ARG A 53 -16.52 -6.13 -43.81
C ARG A 53 -16.31 -6.63 -45.24
N GLU A 54 -17.20 -7.50 -45.72
CA GLU A 54 -17.15 -8.08 -47.07
C GLU A 54 -17.29 -7.04 -48.18
N ARG A 55 -17.85 -5.87 -47.87
CA ARG A 55 -18.14 -4.80 -48.83
C ARG A 55 -17.23 -3.59 -48.66
N LEU A 56 -16.22 -3.68 -47.81
CA LEU A 56 -15.28 -2.59 -47.57
C LEU A 56 -14.59 -2.15 -48.87
N GLU A 57 -14.08 -3.08 -49.68
CA GLU A 57 -13.48 -2.80 -51.00
C GLU A 57 -14.44 -2.00 -51.90
N LEU A 58 -15.69 -2.46 -52.00
CA LEU A 58 -16.70 -1.80 -52.81
C LEU A 58 -16.97 -0.39 -52.30
N LEU A 59 -17.10 -0.21 -50.99
CA LEU A 59 -17.27 1.11 -50.38
C LEU A 59 -16.07 2.02 -50.72
N GLU A 60 -14.85 1.53 -50.53
CA GLU A 60 -13.61 2.27 -50.83
C GLU A 60 -13.51 2.68 -52.30
N SER A 61 -13.91 1.79 -53.22
CA SER A 61 -13.93 2.10 -54.65
C SER A 61 -14.94 3.18 -55.04
N ILE A 62 -16.02 3.34 -54.25
CA ILE A 62 -17.06 4.35 -54.48
C ILE A 62 -16.61 5.72 -53.94
N ARG A 63 -15.72 5.76 -52.94
CA ARG A 63 -15.22 7.02 -52.35
C ARG A 63 -14.32 7.78 -53.33
N HIS A 64 -14.38 9.10 -53.25
CA HIS A 64 -13.59 9.94 -54.15
C HIS A 64 -12.12 10.00 -53.68
N PRO A 65 -11.11 9.77 -54.54
CA PRO A 65 -9.69 9.73 -54.13
C PRO A 65 -9.12 11.01 -53.49
N LYS A 66 -9.88 12.12 -53.50
CA LYS A 66 -9.49 13.38 -52.84
C LYS A 66 -9.86 13.41 -51.36
N GLU A 67 -10.83 12.60 -50.94
CA GLU A 67 -11.22 12.45 -49.54
C GLU A 67 -10.19 11.53 -48.88
N ARG A 68 -9.30 12.11 -48.05
CA ARG A 68 -8.23 11.37 -47.39
C ARG A 68 -8.61 11.09 -45.94
N ASP A 69 -8.42 9.83 -45.53
CA ASP A 69 -8.58 9.41 -44.14
C ASP A 69 -7.24 9.45 -43.42
N PHE A 70 -7.20 10.14 -42.29
CA PHE A 70 -6.07 10.12 -41.37
C PHE A 70 -6.24 9.00 -40.32
N TYR A 71 -5.17 8.64 -39.61
CA TYR A 71 -5.19 7.63 -38.53
C TYR A 71 -5.51 6.19 -38.99
N GLN A 72 -4.93 5.77 -40.13
CA GLN A 72 -5.13 4.41 -40.66
C GLN A 72 -4.37 3.35 -39.84
N ASP A 73 -3.11 3.62 -39.51
CA ASP A 73 -2.24 2.66 -38.80
C ASP A 73 -2.02 3.00 -37.32
N HIS A 74 -2.34 4.24 -36.90
CA HIS A 74 -2.17 4.72 -35.53
C HIS A 74 -3.36 5.58 -35.12
N THR A 75 -3.60 5.73 -33.82
CA THR A 75 -4.67 6.58 -33.28
C THR A 75 -4.07 7.69 -32.44
N TYR A 76 -4.71 8.87 -32.48
CA TYR A 76 -4.28 10.02 -31.68
C TYR A 76 -4.27 9.72 -30.18
N HIS A 77 -5.33 9.07 -29.66
CA HIS A 77 -5.43 8.68 -28.26
C HIS A 77 -4.84 7.29 -28.01
N ASN A 78 -4.19 7.12 -26.85
CA ASN A 78 -3.72 5.81 -26.40
C ASN A 78 -4.89 4.84 -26.21
N GLN A 79 -4.85 3.73 -26.96
CA GLN A 79 -5.85 2.66 -26.94
C GLN A 79 -5.67 1.68 -25.78
N TRP A 80 -4.50 1.67 -25.13
CA TRP A 80 -4.15 0.76 -24.03
C TRP A 80 -4.60 1.23 -22.65
N ILE A 81 -5.47 2.25 -22.59
CA ILE A 81 -6.09 2.72 -21.36
C ILE A 81 -7.41 1.97 -21.19
N ALA A 82 -7.60 1.29 -20.05
CA ALA A 82 -8.85 0.61 -19.73
C ALA A 82 -10.01 1.62 -19.67
N ARG A 83 -10.98 1.47 -20.58
CA ARG A 83 -12.17 2.32 -20.69
C ARG A 83 -13.44 1.50 -20.68
N ASP A 84 -14.51 2.14 -20.28
CA ASP A 84 -15.84 1.57 -20.30
C ASP A 84 -16.41 1.43 -21.72
N LEU A 85 -17.19 0.37 -21.93
CA LEU A 85 -17.98 0.19 -23.15
C LEU A 85 -19.22 1.10 -23.18
N GLU A 86 -19.81 1.24 -24.37
CA GLU A 86 -21.06 1.96 -24.53
C GLU A 86 -22.21 1.28 -23.76
N LYS A 87 -23.19 2.09 -23.31
CA LYS A 87 -24.33 1.60 -22.51
C LYS A 87 -25.10 0.45 -23.19
N HIS A 88 -25.27 0.51 -24.50
CA HIS A 88 -25.99 -0.52 -25.25
C HIS A 88 -25.20 -1.84 -25.31
N GLN A 89 -23.86 -1.76 -25.41
CA GLN A 89 -22.97 -2.93 -25.38
C GLN A 89 -22.98 -3.58 -23.99
N LYS A 90 -22.88 -2.78 -22.92
CA LYS A 90 -23.01 -3.27 -21.55
C LYS A 90 -24.35 -3.98 -21.32
N ALA A 91 -25.45 -3.41 -21.82
CA ALA A 91 -26.78 -4.03 -21.73
C ALA A 91 -26.87 -5.35 -22.53
N GLN A 92 -26.23 -5.45 -23.69
CA GLN A 92 -26.16 -6.69 -24.46
C GLN A 92 -25.35 -7.78 -23.74
N ILE A 93 -24.22 -7.42 -23.13
CA ILE A 93 -23.39 -8.32 -22.33
C ILE A 93 -24.20 -8.84 -21.13
N ALA A 94 -24.85 -7.94 -20.38
CA ALA A 94 -25.69 -8.32 -19.25
C ALA A 94 -26.87 -9.22 -19.66
N GLY A 95 -27.52 -8.92 -20.81
CA GLY A 95 -28.61 -9.74 -21.33
C GLY A 95 -28.16 -11.11 -21.87
N ARG A 96 -26.93 -11.22 -22.38
CA ARG A 96 -26.35 -12.47 -22.89
C ARG A 96 -25.81 -13.36 -21.77
N TYR A 97 -25.24 -12.76 -20.73
CA TYR A 97 -24.57 -13.45 -19.63
C TYR A 97 -25.19 -13.13 -18.26
N PRO A 98 -26.51 -13.37 -18.06
CA PRO A 98 -27.15 -13.10 -16.77
C PRO A 98 -26.60 -13.99 -15.64
N TYR A 99 -26.06 -15.16 -15.98
CA TYR A 99 -25.51 -16.13 -15.03
C TYR A 99 -24.18 -15.73 -14.39
N PHE A 100 -23.58 -14.61 -14.79
CA PHE A 100 -22.42 -14.03 -14.10
C PHE A 100 -22.81 -13.32 -12.79
N ALA A 101 -24.11 -13.09 -12.56
CA ALA A 101 -24.58 -12.53 -11.30
C ALA A 101 -24.23 -13.45 -10.11
N PRO A 102 -23.86 -12.90 -8.95
CA PRO A 102 -23.56 -13.72 -7.78
C PRO A 102 -24.81 -14.50 -7.36
N ASN A 103 -24.61 -15.75 -6.94
CA ASN A 103 -25.69 -16.65 -6.51
C ASN A 103 -26.81 -16.86 -7.55
N TYR A 104 -26.47 -16.85 -8.85
CA TYR A 104 -27.43 -17.15 -9.91
C TYR A 104 -27.88 -18.62 -9.89
N GLU A 105 -26.99 -19.54 -9.52
CA GLU A 105 -27.28 -20.98 -9.43
C GLU A 105 -28.38 -21.28 -8.39
N ILE A 106 -29.35 -22.10 -8.79
CA ILE A 106 -30.44 -22.53 -7.89
C ILE A 106 -29.88 -23.47 -6.82
N LYS A 107 -30.07 -23.10 -5.55
CA LYS A 107 -29.78 -23.93 -4.38
C LYS A 107 -31.06 -24.11 -3.55
N PRO A 108 -31.46 -25.33 -3.16
CA PRO A 108 -30.86 -26.64 -3.48
C PRO A 108 -31.04 -27.05 -4.96
N TRP A 109 -30.10 -27.85 -5.49
CA TRP A 109 -30.13 -28.34 -6.87
C TRP A 109 -30.77 -29.74 -6.94
N ILE A 110 -31.84 -29.86 -7.73
CA ILE A 110 -32.72 -31.05 -7.73
C ILE A 110 -32.67 -31.83 -9.06
N TRP A 111 -32.21 -31.22 -10.16
CA TRP A 111 -32.28 -31.82 -11.50
C TRP A 111 -31.01 -32.56 -11.87
N TYR A 112 -31.06 -33.89 -12.01
CA TYR A 112 -29.90 -34.71 -12.34
C TYR A 112 -30.12 -35.47 -13.65
N PRO A 113 -29.03 -35.83 -14.37
CA PRO A 113 -29.16 -36.64 -15.58
C PRO A 113 -29.83 -37.99 -15.25
N GLY A 114 -30.69 -38.46 -16.16
CA GLY A 114 -31.47 -39.68 -16.01
C GLY A 114 -32.86 -39.50 -15.39
N ASP A 115 -33.16 -38.36 -14.75
CA ASP A 115 -34.50 -38.11 -14.22
C ASP A 115 -35.52 -37.93 -15.35
N THR A 116 -36.74 -38.43 -15.16
CA THR A 116 -37.86 -38.15 -16.06
C THR A 116 -38.55 -36.85 -15.65
N VAL A 117 -38.72 -35.96 -16.62
CA VAL A 117 -39.29 -34.64 -16.39
C VAL A 117 -40.34 -34.27 -17.44
N GLU A 118 -41.27 -33.41 -17.06
CA GLU A 118 -42.33 -32.87 -17.92
C GLU A 118 -42.18 -31.35 -18.05
N VAL A 119 -42.32 -30.83 -19.27
CA VAL A 119 -42.33 -29.39 -19.53
C VAL A 119 -43.69 -28.81 -19.17
N VAL A 120 -43.74 -27.85 -18.25
CA VAL A 120 -44.97 -27.23 -17.76
C VAL A 120 -45.33 -25.98 -18.56
N SER A 121 -44.34 -25.25 -19.10
CA SER A 121 -44.58 -24.01 -19.84
C SER A 121 -43.64 -23.82 -21.03
N GLY A 122 -44.13 -23.19 -22.09
CA GLY A 122 -43.40 -22.91 -23.32
C GLY A 122 -43.90 -23.70 -24.52
N GLU A 123 -43.06 -23.81 -25.55
CA GLU A 123 -43.41 -24.40 -26.86
C GLU A 123 -43.71 -25.91 -26.79
N GLY A 124 -43.05 -26.63 -25.88
CA GLY A 124 -43.21 -28.08 -25.68
C GLY A 124 -44.01 -28.47 -24.44
N ALA A 125 -44.93 -27.62 -23.96
CA ALA A 125 -45.70 -27.91 -22.74
C ALA A 125 -46.47 -29.25 -22.83
N GLY A 126 -46.38 -30.08 -21.79
CA GLY A 126 -46.95 -31.43 -21.71
C GLY A 126 -46.06 -32.55 -22.25
N GLN A 127 -44.94 -32.22 -22.90
CA GLN A 127 -43.98 -33.23 -23.36
C GLN A 127 -43.13 -33.73 -22.18
N ARG A 128 -42.90 -35.04 -22.17
CA ARG A 128 -42.06 -35.73 -21.18
C ARG A 128 -40.79 -36.25 -21.82
N GLY A 129 -39.70 -36.24 -21.07
CA GLY A 129 -38.43 -36.82 -21.51
C GLY A 129 -37.47 -37.01 -20.35
N ALA A 130 -36.42 -37.79 -20.58
CA ALA A 130 -35.32 -37.94 -19.63
C ALA A 130 -34.32 -36.79 -19.76
N ILE A 131 -33.73 -36.35 -18.66
CA ILE A 131 -32.63 -35.38 -18.68
C ILE A 131 -31.37 -36.06 -19.22
N ILE A 132 -30.85 -35.57 -20.35
CA ILE A 132 -29.60 -36.05 -20.95
C ILE A 132 -28.40 -35.39 -20.25
N ALA A 133 -28.44 -34.07 -20.13
CA ALA A 133 -27.34 -33.30 -19.60
C ALA A 133 -27.85 -32.09 -18.82
N VAL A 134 -27.02 -31.64 -17.87
CA VAL A 134 -27.36 -30.56 -16.96
C VAL A 134 -26.29 -29.48 -17.05
N VAL A 135 -26.71 -28.24 -17.30
CA VAL A 135 -25.85 -27.05 -17.30
C VAL A 135 -26.15 -26.25 -16.03
N LYS A 136 -25.56 -26.69 -14.92
CA LYS A 136 -25.87 -26.20 -13.56
C LYS A 136 -25.72 -24.68 -13.41
N TYR A 137 -24.60 -24.13 -13.86
CA TYR A 137 -24.28 -22.70 -13.73
C TYR A 137 -25.24 -21.77 -14.51
N LYS A 138 -25.94 -22.27 -15.54
CA LYS A 138 -26.96 -21.51 -16.28
C LYS A 138 -28.39 -21.79 -15.81
N ASN A 139 -28.59 -22.74 -14.90
CA ASN A 139 -29.91 -23.28 -14.56
C ASN A 139 -30.65 -23.81 -15.80
N GLU A 140 -29.96 -24.56 -16.65
CA GLU A 140 -30.52 -25.16 -17.87
C GLU A 140 -30.33 -26.67 -17.89
N ILE A 141 -31.26 -27.37 -18.53
CA ILE A 141 -31.26 -28.82 -18.71
C ILE A 141 -31.54 -29.18 -20.16
N LEU A 142 -30.92 -30.26 -20.64
CA LEU A 142 -31.19 -30.85 -21.95
C LEU A 142 -32.08 -32.07 -21.73
N VAL A 143 -33.26 -32.06 -22.34
CA VAL A 143 -34.27 -33.12 -22.20
C VAL A 143 -34.44 -33.82 -23.54
N GLN A 144 -34.39 -35.15 -23.53
CA GLN A 144 -34.44 -35.98 -24.73
C GLN A 144 -35.67 -35.68 -25.59
N ASN A 145 -35.47 -35.50 -26.91
CA ASN A 145 -36.51 -35.20 -27.89
C ASN A 145 -37.37 -33.94 -27.61
N VAL A 146 -36.94 -33.06 -26.69
CA VAL A 146 -37.63 -31.81 -26.39
C VAL A 146 -36.76 -30.63 -26.81
N ASN A 147 -37.37 -29.59 -27.41
CA ASN A 147 -36.67 -28.39 -27.87
C ASN A 147 -35.52 -28.72 -28.85
N VAL A 148 -35.76 -29.64 -29.79
CA VAL A 148 -34.84 -30.01 -30.85
C VAL A 148 -34.71 -28.86 -31.84
N LYS A 149 -33.48 -28.48 -32.18
CA LYS A 149 -33.20 -27.46 -33.20
C LYS A 149 -32.08 -27.92 -34.13
N ASP A 150 -32.07 -27.30 -35.29
CA ASP A 150 -31.03 -27.47 -36.28
C ASP A 150 -29.77 -26.69 -35.85
N VAL A 151 -28.69 -27.40 -35.62
CA VAL A 151 -27.35 -26.85 -35.37
C VAL A 151 -26.58 -26.88 -36.69
N VAL A 152 -26.37 -25.70 -37.25
CA VAL A 152 -25.57 -25.53 -38.47
C VAL A 152 -24.10 -25.52 -38.10
N ILE A 153 -23.33 -26.43 -38.68
CA ILE A 153 -21.88 -26.47 -38.53
C ILE A 153 -21.25 -25.88 -39.80
N PRO A 154 -20.51 -24.77 -39.71
CA PRO A 154 -19.88 -24.14 -40.86
C PRO A 154 -18.97 -25.08 -41.64
N ALA A 155 -18.89 -24.89 -42.95
CA ALA A 155 -18.00 -25.62 -43.82
C ALA A 155 -16.52 -25.37 -43.46
N SER A 156 -15.70 -26.41 -43.52
CA SER A 156 -14.23 -26.34 -43.49
C SER A 156 -13.68 -26.81 -44.82
N GLU A 157 -12.38 -26.61 -45.08
CA GLU A 157 -11.73 -27.06 -46.33
C GLU A 157 -11.96 -28.55 -46.62
N THR A 158 -12.01 -29.36 -45.56
CA THR A 158 -12.19 -30.82 -45.62
C THR A 158 -13.63 -31.28 -45.51
N ARG A 159 -14.57 -30.44 -45.07
CA ARG A 159 -15.94 -30.85 -44.75
C ARG A 159 -16.96 -29.81 -45.22
N PRO A 160 -17.99 -30.21 -45.99
CA PRO A 160 -19.06 -29.30 -46.37
C PRO A 160 -19.88 -28.83 -45.16
N GLU A 161 -20.68 -27.80 -45.35
CA GLU A 161 -21.66 -27.34 -44.35
C GLU A 161 -22.61 -28.50 -44.00
N GLN A 162 -22.83 -28.71 -42.70
CA GLN A 162 -23.66 -29.81 -42.21
C GLN A 162 -24.70 -29.27 -41.22
N VAL A 163 -25.94 -29.70 -41.41
CA VAL A 163 -27.04 -29.41 -40.49
C VAL A 163 -27.32 -30.66 -39.67
N VAL A 164 -27.19 -30.56 -38.35
CA VAL A 164 -27.41 -31.67 -37.41
C VAL A 164 -28.46 -31.25 -36.39
N GLN A 165 -29.38 -32.15 -36.06
CA GLN A 165 -30.39 -31.90 -35.04
C GLN A 165 -29.87 -32.27 -33.66
N ARG A 166 -30.00 -31.36 -32.69
CA ARG A 166 -29.69 -31.62 -31.28
C ARG A 166 -30.73 -30.96 -30.39
N GLU A 167 -30.95 -31.54 -29.22
CA GLU A 167 -31.75 -30.94 -28.15
C GLU A 167 -31.05 -29.69 -27.62
N HIS A 168 -31.79 -28.59 -27.51
CA HIS A 168 -31.27 -27.36 -26.94
C HIS A 168 -31.65 -27.22 -25.45
N PRO A 169 -30.83 -26.52 -24.66
CA PRO A 169 -31.09 -26.32 -23.25
C PRO A 169 -32.45 -25.64 -23.00
N ILE A 170 -33.13 -26.10 -21.96
CA ILE A 170 -34.40 -25.58 -21.46
C ILE A 170 -34.16 -25.03 -20.06
N ASN A 171 -34.78 -23.89 -19.76
CA ASN A 171 -34.71 -23.33 -18.42
C ASN A 171 -35.39 -24.26 -17.41
N VAL A 172 -34.68 -24.54 -16.32
CA VAL A 172 -35.11 -25.41 -15.23
C VAL A 172 -36.50 -25.05 -14.66
N LEU A 173 -36.85 -23.77 -14.57
CA LEU A 173 -38.13 -23.31 -14.03
C LEU A 173 -39.34 -23.72 -14.88
N ARG A 174 -39.13 -24.11 -16.14
CA ARG A 174 -40.19 -24.55 -17.05
C ARG A 174 -40.51 -26.03 -16.92
N VAL A 175 -39.77 -26.76 -16.10
CA VAL A 175 -39.77 -28.21 -16.07
C VAL A 175 -40.02 -28.71 -14.65
N ARG A 176 -40.74 -29.82 -14.51
CA ARG A 176 -41.00 -30.50 -13.23
C ARG A 176 -40.69 -31.97 -13.32
N HIS A 177 -40.33 -32.57 -12.19
CA HIS A 177 -40.08 -33.99 -12.10
C HIS A 177 -41.38 -34.79 -12.22
N VAL A 178 -41.26 -35.96 -12.84
CA VAL A 178 -42.30 -36.98 -12.87
C VAL A 178 -41.86 -38.09 -11.92
N ASP A 179 -42.73 -38.44 -10.99
CA ASP A 179 -42.45 -39.51 -10.04
C ASP A 179 -42.52 -40.87 -10.75
N PRO A 180 -41.50 -41.73 -10.62
CA PRO A 180 -41.51 -43.05 -11.26
C PRO A 180 -42.62 -43.97 -10.73
N SER A 181 -43.12 -43.75 -9.51
CA SER A 181 -44.17 -44.58 -8.90
C SER A 181 -45.57 -44.19 -9.36
N THR A 182 -45.87 -42.89 -9.44
CA THR A 182 -47.21 -42.38 -9.79
C THR A 182 -47.33 -41.96 -11.25
N ASN A 183 -46.22 -41.80 -11.97
CA ASN A 183 -46.15 -41.26 -13.34
C ASN A 183 -46.85 -39.89 -13.50
N GLN A 184 -47.00 -39.16 -12.40
CA GLN A 184 -47.56 -37.81 -12.34
C GLN A 184 -46.49 -36.82 -11.93
N LEU A 185 -46.76 -35.52 -12.18
CA LEU A 185 -45.86 -34.47 -11.75
C LEU A 185 -45.75 -34.47 -10.22
N CYS A 186 -44.54 -34.34 -9.70
CA CYS A 186 -44.30 -34.32 -8.27
C CYS A 186 -43.45 -33.13 -7.83
N HIS A 187 -43.56 -32.81 -6.54
CA HIS A 187 -42.68 -31.89 -5.85
C HIS A 187 -41.58 -32.68 -5.14
N LEU A 188 -40.33 -32.34 -5.43
CA LEU A 188 -39.16 -32.95 -4.80
C LEU A 188 -38.54 -32.00 -3.78
N GLU A 189 -38.14 -32.55 -2.64
CA GLU A 189 -37.33 -31.87 -1.62
C GLU A 189 -36.06 -32.67 -1.31
N ILE A 190 -34.99 -32.01 -0.89
CA ILE A 190 -33.75 -32.68 -0.48
C ILE A 190 -33.85 -33.07 1.00
N VAL A 191 -33.63 -34.35 1.29
CA VAL A 191 -33.61 -34.93 2.63
C VAL A 191 -32.29 -35.66 2.86
N LYS A 192 -31.75 -35.52 4.08
CA LYS A 192 -30.55 -36.25 4.50
C LYS A 192 -30.97 -37.60 5.05
N VAL A 193 -30.51 -38.67 4.43
CA VAL A 193 -30.80 -40.04 4.82
C VAL A 193 -29.48 -40.71 5.16
N ARG A 194 -29.43 -41.38 6.32
CA ARG A 194 -28.27 -42.20 6.67
C ARG A 194 -28.31 -43.48 5.84
N ASN A 195 -27.27 -43.72 5.04
CA ASN A 195 -27.14 -44.95 4.31
C ASN A 195 -26.89 -46.10 5.30
N LYS A 196 -27.62 -47.22 5.12
CA LYS A 196 -27.52 -48.38 6.00
C LYS A 196 -26.23 -49.16 5.80
N GLU A 197 -25.62 -49.08 4.62
CA GLU A 197 -24.43 -49.86 4.25
C GLU A 197 -23.14 -49.10 4.59
N THR A 198 -23.02 -47.84 4.14
CA THR A 198 -21.82 -47.01 4.40
C THR A 198 -21.86 -46.30 5.75
N GLY A 199 -23.06 -46.14 6.34
CA GLY A 199 -23.25 -45.40 7.59
C GLY A 199 -23.14 -43.88 7.45
N GLU A 200 -22.80 -43.38 6.26
CA GLU A 200 -22.67 -41.97 5.91
C GLU A 200 -24.04 -41.29 5.71
N LEU A 201 -24.06 -39.97 5.89
CA LEU A 201 -25.24 -39.14 5.63
C LEU A 201 -25.25 -38.71 4.17
N GLU A 202 -26.14 -39.30 3.38
CA GLU A 202 -26.31 -38.96 1.97
C GLU A 202 -27.50 -38.03 1.78
N GLU A 203 -27.36 -37.08 0.86
CA GLU A 203 -28.48 -36.27 0.39
C GLU A 203 -29.26 -37.05 -0.67
N ARG A 204 -30.55 -37.24 -0.43
CA ARG A 204 -31.49 -37.87 -1.36
C ARG A 204 -32.65 -36.92 -1.63
N ARG A 205 -33.34 -37.12 -2.75
CA ARG A 205 -34.52 -36.32 -3.12
C ARG A 205 -35.76 -37.13 -2.79
N ILE A 206 -36.70 -36.57 -2.02
CA ILE A 206 -37.98 -37.22 -1.71
C ILE A 206 -39.10 -36.60 -2.53
N SER A 207 -39.95 -37.43 -3.11
CA SER A 207 -41.25 -37.01 -3.65
C SER A 207 -42.23 -36.78 -2.51
N LEU A 208 -42.78 -35.57 -2.39
CA LEU A 208 -43.76 -35.25 -1.34
C LEU A 208 -45.07 -36.02 -1.50
N GLU A 209 -45.45 -36.35 -2.74
CA GLU A 209 -46.73 -36.98 -3.05
C GLU A 209 -46.73 -38.48 -2.77
N SER A 210 -45.67 -39.19 -3.16
CA SER A 210 -45.57 -40.66 -2.98
C SER A 210 -44.66 -41.08 -1.82
N GLY A 211 -43.81 -40.18 -1.32
CA GLY A 211 -42.72 -40.50 -0.41
C GLY A 211 -41.55 -41.25 -1.07
N ALA A 212 -41.54 -41.42 -2.39
CA ALA A 212 -40.46 -42.11 -3.10
C ALA A 212 -39.13 -41.35 -2.99
N LEU A 213 -38.07 -42.09 -2.64
CA LEU A 213 -36.71 -41.56 -2.55
C LEU A 213 -35.97 -41.78 -3.87
N LEU A 214 -35.55 -40.68 -4.50
CA LEU A 214 -34.71 -40.65 -5.69
C LEU A 214 -33.26 -40.37 -5.29
N PRO A 215 -32.31 -41.30 -5.54
CA PRO A 215 -30.91 -41.05 -5.29
C PRO A 215 -30.36 -39.96 -6.22
N ILE A 216 -29.27 -39.32 -5.79
CA ILE A 216 -28.46 -38.46 -6.66
C ILE A 216 -27.56 -39.40 -7.46
N PRO A 217 -27.64 -39.42 -8.81
CA PRO A 217 -26.73 -40.24 -9.61
C PRO A 217 -25.30 -39.71 -9.46
N ALA A 218 -24.34 -40.62 -9.40
CA ALA A 218 -22.93 -40.24 -9.47
C ALA A 218 -22.66 -39.56 -10.82
N PRO A 219 -21.87 -38.49 -10.86
CA PRO A 219 -21.48 -37.87 -12.13
C PRO A 219 -20.73 -38.89 -12.98
N GLU A 220 -21.06 -38.98 -14.26
CA GLU A 220 -20.27 -39.74 -15.22
C GLU A 220 -18.93 -39.01 -15.42
N GLU A 221 -17.90 -39.42 -14.69
CA GLU A 221 -16.54 -38.97 -14.95
C GLU A 221 -16.04 -39.66 -16.22
N THR A 222 -15.99 -38.94 -17.33
CA THR A 222 -15.20 -39.38 -18.48
C THR A 222 -13.74 -39.36 -18.05
N VAL A 223 -13.21 -40.53 -17.68
CA VAL A 223 -11.79 -40.69 -17.35
C VAL A 223 -11.01 -40.51 -18.65
N GLU A 224 -10.69 -39.27 -18.99
CA GLU A 224 -9.66 -38.99 -20.00
C GLU A 224 -8.38 -39.60 -19.45
N ALA A 225 -7.85 -40.62 -20.15
CA ALA A 225 -6.61 -41.25 -19.74
C ALA A 225 -5.51 -40.18 -19.75
N GLY A 226 -4.84 -40.00 -18.61
CA GLY A 226 -3.71 -39.10 -18.49
C GLY A 226 -2.49 -39.60 -19.26
N ASP A 227 -1.39 -38.83 -19.22
CA ASP A 227 -0.14 -39.17 -19.91
C ASP A 227 0.66 -40.12 -19.01
N PRO A 228 0.74 -41.43 -19.32
CA PRO A 228 1.43 -42.40 -18.46
C PRO A 228 2.94 -42.12 -18.32
N LEU A 229 3.53 -41.29 -19.18
CA LEU A 229 4.92 -40.87 -19.06
C LEU A 229 5.13 -39.82 -17.96
N LYS A 230 4.10 -39.00 -17.68
CA LYS A 230 4.14 -37.89 -16.71
C LYS A 230 3.32 -38.15 -15.45
N ASP A 231 2.43 -39.13 -15.51
CA ASP A 231 1.60 -39.53 -14.39
C ASP A 231 2.34 -40.60 -13.57
N THR A 232 2.66 -40.25 -12.33
CA THR A 232 3.26 -41.18 -11.37
C THR A 232 2.30 -42.33 -11.07
N ALA A 233 2.82 -43.54 -10.92
CA ALA A 233 2.01 -44.68 -10.50
C ALA A 233 1.37 -44.38 -9.13
N ILE A 234 0.12 -44.85 -8.94
CA ILE A 234 -0.62 -44.61 -7.69
C ILE A 234 0.14 -45.18 -6.48
N GLN A 235 0.83 -46.30 -6.65
CA GLN A 235 1.66 -46.92 -5.62
C GLN A 235 2.73 -45.95 -5.11
N ASP A 236 3.55 -45.42 -6.02
CA ASP A 236 4.62 -44.49 -5.70
C ASP A 236 4.09 -43.16 -5.13
N ALA A 237 2.89 -42.73 -5.51
CA ALA A 237 2.26 -41.50 -5.01
C ALA A 237 1.67 -41.65 -3.60
N ASP A 238 1.13 -42.83 -3.28
CA ASP A 238 0.52 -43.16 -1.98
C ASP A 238 1.56 -43.64 -0.95
N GLU A 239 2.83 -43.80 -1.34
CA GLU A 239 3.92 -44.15 -0.43
C GLU A 239 4.12 -43.07 0.65
N ASP A 240 3.66 -43.36 1.88
CA ASP A 240 3.84 -42.48 3.04
C ASP A 240 5.32 -42.44 3.49
N THR A 241 6.07 -41.53 2.88
CA THR A 241 7.51 -41.32 3.13
C THR A 241 7.76 -40.25 4.20
N TYR A 242 6.72 -39.58 4.71
CA TYR A 242 6.87 -38.40 5.58
C TYR A 242 7.12 -38.74 7.06
N ASP A 243 8.38 -38.64 7.48
CA ASP A 243 8.80 -38.82 8.88
C ASP A 243 8.75 -37.48 9.66
N ARG A 244 7.58 -37.15 10.22
CA ARG A 244 7.37 -35.92 11.02
C ARG A 244 8.42 -35.69 12.11
N GLN A 245 8.84 -36.75 12.79
CA GLN A 245 9.78 -36.67 13.91
C GLN A 245 11.20 -36.28 13.49
N LYS A 246 11.61 -36.57 12.25
CA LYS A 246 12.95 -36.23 11.74
C LYS A 246 12.98 -34.83 11.14
N GLU A 247 11.93 -34.46 10.41
CA GLU A 247 11.89 -33.19 9.69
C GLU A 247 11.54 -31.99 10.59
N MET A 248 10.61 -32.17 11.54
CA MET A 248 10.19 -31.07 12.42
C MET A 248 11.32 -30.49 13.26
N PRO A 249 12.20 -31.29 13.91
CA PRO A 249 13.32 -30.74 14.67
C PRO A 249 14.27 -29.89 13.82
N LEU A 250 14.60 -30.33 12.60
CA LEU A 250 15.47 -29.57 11.69
C LEU A 250 14.85 -28.22 11.32
N LEU A 251 13.55 -28.19 11.05
CA LEU A 251 12.83 -26.95 10.75
C LEU A 251 12.77 -26.03 11.96
N VAL A 252 12.52 -26.58 13.15
CA VAL A 252 12.49 -25.82 14.41
C VAL A 252 13.86 -25.23 14.72
N GLU A 253 14.93 -26.02 14.58
CA GLU A 253 16.30 -25.56 14.82
C GLU A 253 16.69 -24.43 13.87
N ARG A 254 16.42 -24.58 12.56
CA ARG A 254 16.73 -23.52 11.57
C ARG A 254 15.96 -22.23 11.85
N ARG A 255 14.68 -22.34 12.23
CA ARG A 255 13.85 -21.18 12.58
C ARG A 255 14.31 -20.53 13.89
N LEU A 256 14.57 -21.33 14.91
CA LEU A 256 15.04 -20.87 16.22
C LEU A 256 16.38 -20.14 16.07
N HIS A 257 17.33 -20.72 15.34
CA HIS A 257 18.62 -20.10 15.07
C HIS A 257 18.48 -18.75 14.33
N ALA A 258 17.55 -18.64 13.36
CA ALA A 258 17.28 -17.38 12.69
C ALA A 258 16.68 -16.32 13.65
N MET A 259 15.78 -16.74 14.55
CA MET A 259 15.19 -15.87 15.58
C MET A 259 16.26 -15.40 16.59
N GLU A 260 17.10 -16.31 17.07
CA GLU A 260 18.20 -16.01 18.00
C GLU A 260 19.20 -15.04 17.37
N LYS A 261 19.58 -15.25 16.11
CA LYS A 261 20.47 -14.34 15.39
C LYS A 261 19.88 -12.93 15.31
N TYR A 262 18.61 -12.82 14.91
CA TYR A 262 17.92 -11.53 14.89
C TYR A 262 17.86 -10.88 16.28
N PHE A 263 17.60 -11.67 17.32
CA PHE A 263 17.58 -11.20 18.69
C PHE A 263 18.96 -10.68 19.15
N VAL A 264 20.04 -11.39 18.85
CA VAL A 264 21.41 -10.95 19.15
C VAL A 264 21.75 -9.65 18.41
N ASP A 265 21.35 -9.51 17.15
CA ASP A 265 21.53 -8.27 16.40
C ASP A 265 20.72 -7.11 17.02
N SER A 266 19.53 -7.38 17.55
CA SER A 266 18.75 -6.38 18.29
C SER A 266 19.45 -5.98 19.60
N LEU A 267 20.02 -6.93 20.34
CA LEU A 267 20.79 -6.66 21.55
C LEU A 267 22.06 -5.87 21.25
N ARG A 268 22.72 -6.14 20.11
CA ARG A 268 23.87 -5.37 19.64
C ARG A 268 23.50 -3.90 19.44
N LYS A 269 22.40 -3.62 18.71
CA LYS A 269 21.91 -2.25 18.50
C LYS A 269 21.59 -1.55 19.83
N SER A 270 20.91 -2.23 20.74
CA SER A 270 20.61 -1.70 22.07
C SER A 270 21.88 -1.41 22.87
N TYR A 271 22.87 -2.31 22.82
CA TYR A 271 24.16 -2.12 23.48
C TYR A 271 24.92 -0.92 22.90
N GLU A 272 25.00 -0.81 21.58
CA GLU A 272 25.64 0.31 20.88
C GLU A 272 25.01 1.65 21.27
N TYR A 273 23.70 1.71 21.46
CA TYR A 273 23.00 2.91 21.93
C TYR A 273 23.27 3.24 23.40
N HIS A 274 23.20 2.25 24.30
CA HIS A 274 23.33 2.48 25.75
C HIS A 274 24.77 2.60 26.24
N LYS A 275 25.74 2.00 25.54
CA LYS A 275 27.14 2.02 25.95
C LYS A 275 27.75 3.42 26.07
N PRO A 276 27.58 4.35 25.09
CA PRO A 276 28.12 5.70 25.22
C PRO A 276 27.50 6.46 26.39
N LEU A 277 26.20 6.27 26.68
CA LEU A 277 25.54 6.87 27.83
C LEU A 277 26.15 6.38 29.15
N GLN A 278 26.41 5.08 29.27
CA GLN A 278 27.09 4.51 30.44
C GLN A 278 28.51 5.08 30.60
N VAL A 279 29.26 5.20 29.50
CA VAL A 279 30.63 5.75 29.51
C VAL A 279 30.60 7.22 29.94
N ARG A 280 29.66 8.01 29.42
CA ARG A 280 29.46 9.41 29.83
C ARG A 280 29.14 9.51 31.32
N ASN A 281 28.19 8.73 31.82
CA ASN A 281 27.87 8.73 33.26
C ASN A 281 29.09 8.36 34.13
N ALA A 282 29.93 7.43 33.67
CA ALA A 282 31.16 7.06 34.38
C ALA A 282 32.22 8.17 34.31
N GLN A 283 32.32 8.90 33.21
CA GLN A 283 33.18 10.07 33.08
C GLN A 283 32.69 11.22 33.97
N ASP A 284 31.39 11.49 33.97
CA ASP A 284 30.75 12.51 34.82
C ASP A 284 30.96 12.18 36.30
N MET A 285 30.83 10.91 36.70
CA MET A 285 31.14 10.47 38.07
C MET A 285 32.61 10.72 38.43
N LYS A 286 33.55 10.44 37.52
CA LYS A 286 34.98 10.71 37.73
C LYS A 286 35.28 12.21 37.79
N ALA A 287 34.63 13.02 36.95
CA ALA A 287 34.75 14.46 36.97
C ALA A 287 34.23 15.02 38.30
N PHE A 288 33.04 14.60 38.73
CA PHE A 288 32.49 14.96 40.03
C PHE A 288 33.43 14.60 41.19
N GLN A 289 34.01 13.40 41.19
CA GLN A 289 34.99 13.00 42.21
C GLN A 289 36.23 13.91 42.21
N ARG A 290 36.72 14.33 41.04
CA ARG A 290 37.82 15.30 40.94
C ARG A 290 37.41 16.68 41.47
N ASP A 291 36.25 17.17 41.10
CA ASP A 291 35.75 18.49 41.55
C ASP A 291 35.56 18.53 43.07
N VAL A 292 35.11 17.42 43.66
CA VAL A 292 35.02 17.27 45.12
C VAL A 292 36.41 17.38 45.77
N LEU A 293 37.43 16.75 45.18
CA LEU A 293 38.81 16.86 45.67
C LEU A 293 39.34 18.29 45.53
N VAL A 294 39.15 18.93 44.38
CA VAL A 294 39.57 20.32 44.14
C VAL A 294 38.92 21.26 45.16
N ARG A 295 37.60 21.19 45.34
CA ARG A 295 36.89 22.01 46.33
C ARG A 295 37.32 21.72 47.77
N ALA A 296 37.65 20.46 48.09
CA ALA A 296 38.18 20.11 49.40
C ALA A 296 39.57 20.71 49.61
N THR A 297 40.43 20.70 48.59
CA THR A 297 41.76 21.33 48.65
C THR A 297 41.68 22.85 48.73
N GLU A 298 40.76 23.50 47.99
CA GLU A 298 40.50 24.94 48.08
C GLU A 298 40.05 25.33 49.49
N LYS A 299 39.09 24.60 50.07
CA LYS A 299 38.63 24.84 51.44
C LYS A 299 39.75 24.64 52.46
N LEU A 300 40.56 23.59 52.31
CA LEU A 300 41.70 23.34 53.18
C LEU A 300 42.75 24.46 53.08
N ALA A 301 43.08 24.89 51.86
CA ALA A 301 43.98 26.01 51.61
C ALA A 301 43.45 27.31 52.22
N ALA A 302 42.16 27.63 52.07
CA ALA A 302 41.54 28.78 52.70
C ALA A 302 41.64 28.72 54.23
N THR A 303 41.35 27.57 54.85
CA THR A 303 41.51 27.41 56.31
C THR A 303 42.96 27.51 56.76
N ALA A 304 43.90 26.98 55.98
CA ALA A 304 45.33 27.05 56.29
C ALA A 304 45.89 28.47 56.13
N ALA A 305 45.42 29.21 55.13
CA ALA A 305 45.77 30.62 54.93
C ALA A 305 45.26 31.49 56.08
N VAL A 306 44.02 31.28 56.53
CA VAL A 306 43.47 31.96 57.72
C VAL A 306 44.31 31.64 58.97
N ALA A 307 44.67 30.37 59.19
CA ALA A 307 45.51 29.98 60.32
C ALA A 307 46.95 30.54 60.25
N ALA A 308 47.51 30.72 59.05
CA ALA A 308 48.85 31.28 58.86
C ALA A 308 48.88 32.82 59.02
N ILE A 309 47.81 33.52 58.64
CA ILE A 309 47.67 34.97 58.86
C ILE A 309 47.58 35.27 60.37
N GLU A 310 46.91 34.42 61.15
CA GLU A 310 46.81 34.57 62.61
C GLU A 310 48.15 34.36 63.36
N SER A 311 49.16 33.74 62.74
CA SER A 311 50.45 33.43 63.39
C SER A 311 51.61 34.38 63.03
N ALA A 312 51.39 35.43 62.24
CA ALA A 312 52.45 36.36 61.79
C ALA A 312 52.37 37.76 62.45
N GLN A 313 53.34 38.08 63.34
CA GLN A 313 53.68 39.43 63.81
C GLN A 313 55.22 39.63 63.72
N PRO A 314 55.70 40.88 63.51
CA PRO A 314 56.76 41.17 62.55
C PRO A 314 58.14 41.33 63.19
N GLY A 315 59.19 40.84 62.53
CA GLY A 315 60.58 41.03 62.93
C GLY A 315 61.54 40.76 61.77
N ASP A 316 62.40 41.74 61.54
CA ASP A 316 63.33 41.91 60.41
C ASP A 316 64.22 40.71 60.09
N ALA A 317 64.47 40.47 58.80
CA ALA A 317 65.68 39.79 58.35
C ALA A 317 66.06 40.22 56.93
N GLU A 318 67.25 40.80 56.85
CA GLU A 318 67.90 41.41 55.70
C GLU A 318 68.04 40.48 54.49
N ALA A 319 67.87 41.08 53.32
CA ALA A 319 68.14 40.47 52.04
C ALA A 319 69.65 40.39 51.80
N ASP A 320 70.15 39.23 51.38
CA ASP A 320 71.27 39.23 50.44
C ASP A 320 71.10 38.17 49.35
N THR A 321 71.40 38.67 48.16
CA THR A 321 71.05 38.15 46.85
C THR A 321 72.17 37.31 46.27
N THR A 322 71.87 36.10 45.77
CA THR A 322 72.62 35.57 44.62
C THR A 322 71.72 34.71 43.73
N LYS A 323 71.63 35.11 42.46
CA LYS A 323 70.94 34.39 41.39
C LYS A 323 71.75 33.14 41.04
N SER A 324 71.20 31.95 41.32
CA SER A 324 71.62 30.70 40.70
C SER A 324 70.47 30.14 39.86
N VAL A 325 70.81 29.63 38.67
CA VAL A 325 69.86 29.04 37.72
C VAL A 325 69.39 27.70 38.30
N ILE A 326 68.13 27.66 38.73
CA ILE A 326 67.52 26.49 39.37
C ILE A 326 67.03 25.53 38.27
N THR A 327 67.59 24.32 38.22
CA THR A 327 67.06 23.22 37.40
C THR A 327 66.13 22.35 38.24
N ALA A 328 65.16 21.66 37.62
CA ALA A 328 64.06 20.98 38.35
C ALA A 328 64.54 19.98 39.42
N GLU A 329 65.65 19.28 39.17
CA GLU A 329 66.20 18.28 40.10
C GLU A 329 66.86 18.90 41.34
N THR A 330 67.43 20.11 41.22
CA THR A 330 68.08 20.81 42.35
C THR A 330 67.06 21.45 43.29
N ALA A 331 65.93 21.94 42.77
CA ALA A 331 64.83 22.46 43.58
C ALA A 331 64.21 21.38 44.48
N VAL A 332 63.96 20.19 43.92
CA VAL A 332 63.35 19.06 44.66
C VAL A 332 64.23 18.61 45.84
N ALA A 333 65.56 18.64 45.67
CA ALA A 333 66.48 18.27 46.74
C ALA A 333 66.54 19.31 47.89
N GLU A 334 66.42 20.60 47.59
CA GLU A 334 66.36 21.67 48.61
C GLU A 334 64.99 21.70 49.33
N VAL A 335 63.92 21.43 48.60
CA VAL A 335 62.58 21.22 49.14
C VAL A 335 62.57 20.04 50.12
N LEU A 336 63.14 18.89 49.75
CA LEU A 336 63.22 17.73 50.64
C LEU A 336 64.06 18.00 51.89
N LYS A 337 65.15 18.79 51.78
CA LYS A 337 65.95 19.20 52.95
C LYS A 337 65.17 20.12 53.89
N SER A 338 64.41 21.06 53.34
CA SER A 338 63.60 21.99 54.15
C SER A 338 62.35 21.31 54.75
N GLU A 339 61.74 20.33 54.08
CA GLU A 339 60.71 19.47 54.68
C GLU A 339 61.25 18.60 55.82
N GLN A 340 62.45 18.04 55.69
CA GLN A 340 63.11 17.30 56.76
C GLN A 340 63.44 18.19 57.97
N GLN A 341 63.75 19.47 57.76
CA GLN A 341 63.97 20.45 58.84
C GLN A 341 62.65 20.88 59.52
N TYR A 342 61.57 21.04 58.75
CA TYR A 342 60.25 21.42 59.27
C TYR A 342 59.57 20.29 60.06
N ASN A 343 59.76 19.03 59.64
CA ASN A 343 59.25 17.86 60.35
C ASN A 343 60.02 17.52 61.64
N SER A 344 60.95 18.38 62.10
CA SER A 344 61.62 18.23 63.40
C SER A 344 60.73 18.78 64.53
N PRO A 345 60.68 18.12 65.71
CA PRO A 345 59.68 18.41 66.76
C PRO A 345 59.81 19.78 67.46
N THR A 346 60.78 20.61 67.06
CA THR A 346 61.03 21.95 67.62
C THR A 346 60.84 23.08 66.59
N ALA A 347 60.15 22.81 65.47
CA ALA A 347 59.92 23.81 64.42
C ALA A 347 58.81 24.82 64.81
N PRO A 348 58.98 26.12 64.47
CA PRO A 348 57.98 27.15 64.74
C PRO A 348 56.69 26.91 63.93
N PRO A 349 55.49 27.24 64.47
CA PRO A 349 54.23 27.12 63.76
C PRO A 349 54.13 28.18 62.65
N GLY A 350 54.49 27.81 61.43
CA GLY A 350 54.44 28.68 60.25
C GLY A 350 54.84 27.93 58.99
N MET A 351 54.31 28.30 57.82
CA MET A 351 54.59 27.58 56.58
C MET A 351 56.10 27.50 56.27
N PRO A 352 56.62 26.37 55.72
CA PRO A 352 58.01 26.27 55.31
C PRO A 352 58.43 27.42 54.36
N ALA A 353 59.65 27.92 54.49
CA ALA A 353 60.11 29.10 53.74
C ALA A 353 59.99 28.93 52.20
N TRP A 354 60.15 27.72 51.68
CA TRP A 354 59.98 27.44 50.25
C TRP A 354 58.52 27.39 49.80
N TRP A 355 57.57 27.06 50.69
CA TRP A 355 56.13 27.21 50.41
C TRP A 355 55.78 28.68 50.29
N GLN A 356 56.30 29.51 51.18
CA GLN A 356 56.07 30.96 51.14
C GLN A 356 56.66 31.59 49.87
N SER A 357 57.87 31.21 49.45
CA SER A 357 58.45 31.73 48.20
C SER A 357 57.66 31.27 46.97
N MET A 358 57.21 30.01 46.93
CA MET A 358 56.34 29.50 45.87
C MET A 358 55.00 30.24 45.85
N ILE A 359 54.32 30.35 47.00
CA ILE A 359 53.04 31.05 47.10
C ILE A 359 53.19 32.51 46.68
N ASN A 360 54.23 33.21 47.13
CA ASN A 360 54.47 34.61 46.73
C ASN A 360 54.71 34.76 45.23
N SER A 361 55.37 33.79 44.59
CA SER A 361 55.50 33.79 43.12
C SER A 361 54.16 33.57 42.40
N TYR A 362 53.26 32.75 42.97
CA TYR A 362 51.90 32.60 42.44
C TYR A 362 51.05 33.84 42.70
N ILE A 363 51.20 34.49 43.87
CA ILE A 363 50.51 35.75 44.17
C ILE A 363 50.97 36.83 43.19
N SER A 364 52.27 36.97 42.92
CA SER A 364 52.73 37.97 41.94
C SER A 364 52.19 37.69 40.53
N VAL A 365 52.11 36.42 40.13
CA VAL A 365 51.50 36.05 38.84
C VAL A 365 50.01 36.37 38.83
N LEU A 366 49.28 36.08 39.91
CA LEU A 366 47.86 36.41 40.01
C LEU A 366 47.61 37.91 40.06
N GLU A 367 48.45 38.69 40.75
CA GLU A 367 48.38 40.17 40.76
C GLU A 367 48.68 40.76 39.38
N ASP A 368 49.65 40.20 38.65
CA ASP A 368 49.93 40.58 37.26
C ASP A 368 48.76 40.19 36.33
N GLU A 369 48.16 39.01 36.51
CA GLU A 369 46.97 38.55 35.76
C GLU A 369 45.74 39.42 36.08
N GLU A 370 45.53 39.80 37.35
CA GLU A 370 44.47 40.73 37.75
C GLU A 370 44.71 42.12 37.19
N ALA A 371 45.93 42.64 37.24
CA ALA A 371 46.28 43.95 36.69
C ALA A 371 46.12 43.98 35.16
N THR A 372 46.51 42.91 34.46
CA THR A 372 46.27 42.80 33.00
C THR A 372 44.78 42.70 32.70
N HIS A 373 44.02 41.90 33.46
CA HIS A 373 42.57 41.81 33.31
C HIS A 373 41.86 43.14 33.60
N GLU A 374 42.26 43.87 34.65
CA GLU A 374 41.75 45.21 34.95
C GLU A 374 42.09 46.21 33.84
N ALA A 375 43.30 46.15 33.28
CA ALA A 375 43.70 46.98 32.14
C ALA A 375 42.88 46.63 30.88
N GLU A 376 42.62 45.36 30.61
CA GLU A 376 41.77 44.91 29.50
C GLU A 376 40.31 45.34 29.70
N VAL A 377 39.75 45.20 30.91
CA VAL A 377 38.40 45.66 31.24
C VAL A 377 38.29 47.18 31.17
N ALA A 378 39.30 47.93 31.66
CA ALA A 378 39.34 49.38 31.56
C ALA A 378 39.47 49.84 30.10
N ALA A 379 40.27 49.15 29.27
CA ALA A 379 40.37 49.41 27.84
C ALA A 379 39.04 49.13 27.12
N GLN A 380 38.36 48.02 27.44
CA GLN A 380 37.02 47.71 26.93
C GLN A 380 35.98 48.74 27.38
N ALA A 381 36.05 49.23 28.62
CA ALA A 381 35.16 50.27 29.15
C ALA A 381 35.40 51.63 28.47
N GLN A 382 36.67 52.02 28.26
CA GLN A 382 37.02 53.24 27.53
C GLN A 382 36.60 53.16 26.05
N ALA A 383 36.76 52.00 25.42
CA ALA A 383 36.26 51.76 24.05
C ALA A 383 34.73 51.89 24.01
N ALA A 384 34.01 51.28 24.95
CA ALA A 384 32.55 51.39 25.05
C ALA A 384 32.07 52.82 25.34
N GLU A 385 32.79 53.61 26.15
CA GLU A 385 32.48 55.03 26.38
C GLU A 385 32.77 55.90 25.15
N ALA A 386 33.87 55.64 24.42
CA ALA A 386 34.19 56.33 23.18
C ALA A 386 33.10 56.07 22.12
N ASP A 387 32.64 54.82 22.00
CA ASP A 387 31.52 54.44 21.12
C ASP A 387 30.23 55.15 21.53
N ARG A 388 29.87 55.19 22.82
CA ARG A 388 28.69 55.97 23.29
C ARG A 388 28.80 57.47 23.03
N ARG A 389 30.01 58.05 23.12
CA ARG A 389 30.24 59.48 22.82
C ARG A 389 30.12 59.75 21.33
N ALA A 390 30.61 58.84 20.49
CA ALA A 390 30.42 58.89 19.04
C ALA A 390 28.94 58.76 18.67
N GLU A 391 28.19 57.83 19.29
CA GLU A 391 26.75 57.69 19.11
C GLU A 391 25.97 58.93 19.58
N HIS A 392 26.33 59.57 20.71
CA HIS A 392 25.68 60.80 21.16
C HIS A 392 25.99 62.01 20.25
N LEU A 393 27.20 62.07 19.65
CA LEU A 393 27.54 63.09 18.65
C LEU A 393 26.79 62.86 17.32
N MET A 394 26.58 61.59 16.93
CA MET A 394 25.80 61.22 15.74
C MET A 394 24.29 61.38 15.95
N ALA A 395 23.77 61.17 17.16
CA ALA A 395 22.36 61.38 17.54
C ALA A 395 22.02 62.87 17.74
N GLY A 396 22.99 63.71 18.15
CA GLY A 396 22.83 65.17 18.21
C GLY A 396 22.87 65.85 16.83
N ALA A 397 23.52 65.24 15.83
CA ALA A 397 23.56 65.75 14.45
C ALA A 397 22.35 65.31 13.59
N THR A 398 21.57 64.33 14.04
CA THR A 398 20.43 63.75 13.29
C THR A 398 19.05 64.13 13.86
N ALA A 399 18.99 64.99 14.87
CA ALA A 399 17.75 65.51 15.48
C ALA A 399 17.35 66.94 15.03
N GLU A 400 18.04 67.53 14.04
CA GLU A 400 17.74 68.86 13.48
C GLU A 400 17.84 68.87 11.94
N ALA A 401 17.16 67.93 11.27
CA ALA A 401 16.72 68.06 9.87
C ALA A 401 15.71 66.95 9.53
N ASP A 402 14.44 67.34 9.50
CA ASP A 402 13.31 66.54 9.01
C ASP A 402 13.49 66.04 7.55
N GLN A 403 12.97 64.83 7.33
CA GLN A 403 12.28 64.26 6.14
C GLN A 403 11.97 65.18 4.92
N PRO A 404 11.68 64.68 3.69
CA PRO A 404 11.86 63.34 3.08
C PRO A 404 12.29 63.36 1.57
N MET A 405 12.27 62.18 0.93
CA MET A 405 12.02 61.89 -0.51
C MET A 405 13.15 61.99 -1.57
N ALA A 406 13.43 60.82 -2.18
CA ALA A 406 13.32 60.49 -3.62
C ALA A 406 14.60 60.01 -4.36
N ASP A 407 14.53 58.72 -4.72
CA ASP A 407 14.81 58.08 -6.02
C ASP A 407 16.22 57.75 -6.55
N SER A 408 16.26 56.48 -7.03
CA SER A 408 17.04 55.87 -8.13
C SER A 408 18.52 55.54 -7.91
N GLU A 409 19.10 54.44 -8.39
CA GLU A 409 18.69 53.18 -9.05
C GLU A 409 19.93 52.24 -9.02
N ASP A 410 19.72 50.94 -9.31
CA ASP A 410 20.66 49.84 -9.66
C ASP A 410 20.82 48.73 -8.57
N LEU A 411 20.10 47.60 -8.66
CA LEU A 411 20.35 46.37 -9.47
C LEU A 411 21.49 45.52 -8.84
N ASP A 412 21.36 44.25 -8.40
CA ASP A 412 20.75 43.07 -9.03
C ASP A 412 20.41 41.92 -8.04
N GLU A 413 19.39 41.15 -8.45
CA GLU A 413 19.20 39.68 -8.37
C GLU A 413 19.08 38.94 -7.01
N GLU A 414 17.82 38.70 -6.62
CA GLU A 414 17.39 37.67 -5.67
C GLU A 414 16.43 36.70 -6.40
N ASP A 415 16.91 35.49 -6.69
CA ASP A 415 16.08 34.38 -7.16
C ASP A 415 15.39 33.73 -5.97
N GLY A 416 14.05 33.68 -6.04
CA GLY A 416 13.23 32.85 -5.17
C GLY A 416 13.12 31.42 -5.70
N ASP A 417 12.88 30.49 -4.80
CA ASP A 417 12.05 29.33 -5.09
C ASP A 417 11.20 28.98 -3.86
N LEU A 418 9.91 28.87 -4.13
CA LEU A 418 8.78 28.65 -3.24
C LEU A 418 8.30 27.20 -3.39
N ASP A 419 7.77 26.69 -2.26
CA ASP A 419 6.64 25.76 -2.14
C ASP A 419 6.77 24.23 -2.40
N GLU A 420 5.83 23.53 -1.74
CA GLU A 420 5.51 22.09 -1.70
C GLU A 420 6.31 21.27 -0.67
N ASP A 421 5.76 20.73 0.43
CA ASP A 421 4.48 20.04 0.59
C ASP A 421 3.94 20.09 2.04
N ALA A 422 2.63 20.30 2.15
CA ALA A 422 1.83 19.95 3.32
C ALA A 422 0.80 18.88 2.93
N ALA A 423 0.95 17.65 3.43
CA ALA A 423 -0.14 16.69 3.54
C ALA A 423 0.12 15.61 4.61
N TYR A 424 -0.76 15.59 5.61
CA TYR A 424 -1.29 14.41 6.33
C TYR A 424 -0.30 13.39 6.98
N ASP A 425 -0.29 13.29 8.31
CA ASP A 425 -1.21 12.39 9.03
C ASP A 425 -1.12 12.62 10.55
N ASN A 426 -2.21 13.14 11.12
CA ASN A 426 -2.44 13.24 12.56
C ASN A 426 -3.23 11.98 12.96
N ARG A 427 -2.64 11.06 13.73
CA ARG A 427 -3.40 9.98 14.39
C ARG A 427 -3.30 10.11 15.92
N SER A 428 -4.38 10.68 16.45
CA SER A 428 -5.03 10.35 17.72
C SER A 428 -4.80 8.88 18.11
N THR A 429 -4.26 8.57 19.28
CA THR A 429 -4.96 8.39 20.57
C THR A 429 -6.30 7.60 20.49
N GLU A 430 -6.42 6.64 21.41
CA GLU A 430 -7.58 5.79 21.76
C GLU A 430 -7.82 4.50 20.96
N SER A 431 -7.44 3.37 21.57
CA SER A 431 -8.44 2.40 22.05
C SER A 431 -7.84 1.46 23.10
N ARG A 432 -8.56 1.35 24.22
CA ARG A 432 -8.52 0.29 25.21
C ARG A 432 -9.91 -0.32 25.21
N VAL A 433 -9.98 -1.64 25.04
CA VAL A 433 -10.99 -2.68 25.38
C VAL A 433 -10.97 -3.74 24.30
#